data_AF-A0AA88X4S8-F1
#
_entry.id   AF-A0AA88X4S8-F1
#
_cell.length_a   1.000
_cell.length_b   1.000
_cell.length_c   1.000
_cell.angle_alpha   90.00
_cell.angle_beta   90.00
_cell.angle_gamma   90.00
#
_symmetry.space_group_name_H-M   'P 1'
#
loop_
_entity.id
_entity.type
_entity.pdbx_description
1 polymer ?
#
loop_
_entity_poly.entity_id
_entity_poly.type
_entity_poly.pdbx_seq_one_letter_code
_entity_poly.pdbx_strand_id
1 'polypeptide(L)'
;MSCLLALKDENEDAIPEEMIVDNFITLMIASHDTSAILLSLMVWKLSKEPEIYRKVFWTSYGTHMNKDIFDNPTEFDPTRFENLSKPIPPYAYIPFGGGLHSCIGNEFTRVETLTTIHRLVTMYESMVTVAL
;
A
#
# COMPACT_ATOMS: atom_id res chain seq x y z
N MET A 1 5.03 11.31 14.26
CA MET A 1 4.14 10.95 15.39
C MET A 1 3.99 12.02 16.46
N SER A 2 4.94 12.95 16.67
CA SER A 2 4.75 14.07 17.64
C SER A 2 3.52 14.94 17.37
N CYS A 3 3.05 14.99 16.12
CA CYS A 3 1.82 15.67 15.72
C CYS A 3 0.56 15.13 16.40
N LEU A 4 0.51 13.87 16.84
CA LEU A 4 -0.65 13.31 17.55
C LEU A 4 -0.92 14.02 18.88
N LEU A 5 0.14 14.52 19.53
CA LEU A 5 0.02 15.28 20.79
C LEU A 5 -0.59 16.67 20.60
N ALA A 6 -0.63 17.17 19.35
CA ALA A 6 -1.21 18.46 19.01
C ALA A 6 -2.65 18.34 18.48
N LEU A 7 -3.18 17.12 18.37
CA LEU A 7 -4.53 16.90 17.89
C LEU A 7 -5.56 17.27 18.95
N LYS A 8 -6.63 17.90 18.47
CA LYS A 8 -7.80 18.27 19.25
C LYS A 8 -9.04 17.69 18.61
N ASP A 9 -10.04 17.39 19.41
CA ASP A 9 -11.34 16.94 18.94
C ASP A 9 -12.18 18.10 18.37
N GLU A 10 -13.42 17.80 17.98
CA GLU A 10 -14.38 18.78 17.45
C GLU A 10 -14.79 19.86 18.46
N ASN A 11 -14.57 19.63 19.76
CA ASN A 11 -14.83 20.57 20.85
C ASN A 11 -13.56 21.35 21.26
N GLU A 12 -12.46 21.19 20.51
CA GLU A 12 -11.12 21.74 20.77
C GLU A 12 -10.39 21.19 21.99
N ASP A 13 -10.89 20.11 22.56
CA ASP A 13 -10.27 19.40 23.68
C ASP A 13 -9.13 18.51 23.20
N ALA A 14 -8.11 18.37 24.03
CA ALA A 14 -7.00 17.47 23.72
C ALA A 14 -7.51 16.03 23.65
N ILE A 15 -7.07 15.29 22.63
CA ILE A 15 -7.47 13.89 22.50
C ILE A 15 -6.90 13.06 23.67
N PRO A 16 -7.65 12.06 24.19
CA PRO A 16 -7.19 11.22 25.29
C PRO A 16 -5.88 10.48 24.98
N GLU A 17 -5.04 10.29 25.99
CA GLU A 17 -3.75 9.58 25.85
C GLU A 17 -3.92 8.16 25.30
N GLU A 18 -4.97 7.44 25.70
CA GLU A 18 -5.29 6.11 25.17
C GLU A 18 -5.49 6.12 23.65
N MET A 19 -6.17 7.12 23.12
CA MET A 19 -6.42 7.27 21.69
C MET A 19 -5.14 7.64 20.94
N ILE A 20 -4.25 8.43 21.56
CA ILE A 20 -2.93 8.74 21.02
C ILE A 20 -2.10 7.45 20.91
N VAL A 21 -2.09 6.63 21.96
CA VAL A 21 -1.35 5.37 22.00
C VAL A 21 -1.92 4.36 21.00
N ASP A 22 -3.23 4.24 20.89
CA ASP A 22 -3.88 3.33 19.94
C ASP A 22 -3.61 3.72 18.49
N ASN A 23 -3.69 5.02 18.16
CA ASN A 23 -3.34 5.51 16.84
C ASN A 23 -1.84 5.32 16.55
N PHE A 24 -0.98 5.54 17.54
CA PHE A 24 0.45 5.30 17.40
C PHE A 24 0.76 3.83 17.11
N ILE A 25 0.19 2.91 17.90
CA ILE A 25 0.34 1.46 17.71
C ILE A 25 -0.20 1.06 16.34
N THR A 26 -1.38 1.56 15.96
CA THR A 26 -1.98 1.30 14.64
C THR A 26 -1.08 1.77 13.51
N LEU A 27 -0.48 2.96 13.60
CA LEU A 27 0.44 3.46 12.59
C LEU A 27 1.74 2.65 12.53
N MET A 28 2.28 2.22 13.67
CA MET A 28 3.47 1.37 13.72
C MET A 28 3.21 -0.01 13.11
N ILE A 29 2.09 -0.63 13.46
CA ILE A 29 1.64 -1.90 12.89
C ILE A 29 1.33 -1.74 11.40
N ALA A 30 0.60 -0.71 10.98
CA ALA A 30 0.31 -0.48 9.56
C ALA A 30 1.57 -0.21 8.73
N SER A 31 2.60 0.41 9.31
CA SER A 31 3.87 0.66 8.63
C SER A 31 4.77 -0.57 8.55
N HIS A 32 4.58 -1.57 9.41
CA HIS A 32 5.47 -2.73 9.53
C HIS A 32 4.81 -4.07 9.15
N ASP A 33 3.52 -4.26 9.45
CA ASP A 33 2.82 -5.54 9.45
C ASP A 33 1.81 -5.73 8.30
N THR A 34 1.82 -4.86 7.28
CA THR A 34 0.99 -5.02 6.06
C THR A 34 1.23 -6.37 5.36
N SER A 35 2.37 -7.02 5.60
CA SER A 35 2.67 -8.39 5.15
C SER A 35 2.15 -9.47 6.12
N ALA A 36 2.34 -9.31 7.43
CA ALA A 36 2.13 -10.39 8.42
C ALA A 36 0.68 -10.51 8.92
N ILE A 37 -0.03 -9.39 9.08
CA ILE A 37 -1.44 -9.37 9.52
C ILE A 37 -2.38 -9.75 8.37
N LEU A 38 -2.07 -9.34 7.13
CA LEU A 38 -2.80 -9.80 5.94
C LEU A 38 -2.71 -11.33 5.82
N LEU A 39 -1.51 -11.90 5.98
CA LEU A 39 -1.28 -13.35 5.99
C LEU A 39 -1.99 -14.05 7.17
N SER A 40 -1.95 -13.49 8.38
CA SER A 40 -2.54 -14.12 9.57
C SER A 40 -4.08 -14.06 9.59
N LEU A 41 -4.68 -12.94 9.17
CA LEU A 41 -6.14 -12.79 9.06
C LEU A 41 -6.70 -13.49 7.81
N MET A 42 -5.95 -13.57 6.70
CA MET A 42 -6.29 -14.47 5.60
C MET A 42 -6.33 -15.92 6.11
N VAL A 43 -5.28 -16.43 6.74
CA VAL A 43 -5.24 -17.83 7.19
C VAL A 43 -6.36 -18.15 8.20
N TRP A 44 -6.67 -17.23 9.13
CA TRP A 44 -7.72 -17.45 10.13
C TRP A 44 -9.15 -17.31 9.58
N LYS A 45 -9.42 -16.34 8.70
CA LYS A 45 -10.78 -16.08 8.18
C LYS A 45 -11.14 -17.01 7.00
N LEU A 46 -10.15 -17.41 6.19
CA LEU A 46 -10.30 -18.42 5.13
C LEU A 46 -10.56 -19.82 5.67
N SER A 47 -10.14 -20.10 6.90
CA SER A 47 -10.48 -21.33 7.60
C SER A 47 -11.99 -21.47 7.88
N LYS A 48 -12.83 -20.43 7.68
CA LYS A 48 -14.26 -20.49 8.02
C LYS A 48 -15.25 -20.26 6.87
N GLU A 49 -14.91 -19.58 5.77
CA GLU A 49 -15.89 -19.27 4.70
C GLU A 49 -15.28 -19.21 3.28
N PRO A 50 -15.45 -20.25 2.44
CA PRO A 50 -14.83 -20.36 1.11
C PRO A 50 -15.34 -19.35 0.05
N GLU A 51 -16.59 -18.90 0.16
CA GLU A 51 -17.22 -18.03 -0.86
C GLU A 51 -16.77 -16.56 -0.77
N ILE A 52 -16.38 -16.11 0.43
CA ILE A 52 -15.91 -14.75 0.68
C ILE A 52 -14.46 -14.58 0.19
N TYR A 53 -13.64 -15.63 0.30
CA TYR A 53 -12.29 -15.69 -0.25
C TYR A 53 -12.23 -15.27 -1.72
N ARG A 54 -13.07 -15.90 -2.54
CA ARG A 54 -13.08 -15.69 -3.99
C ARG A 54 -13.52 -14.27 -4.35
N LYS A 55 -14.27 -13.58 -3.49
CA LYS A 55 -14.67 -12.18 -3.72
C LYS A 55 -13.58 -11.21 -3.27
N VAL A 56 -12.95 -11.45 -2.13
CA VAL A 56 -11.93 -10.55 -1.56
C VAL A 56 -10.61 -10.63 -2.33
N PHE A 57 -10.14 -11.84 -2.65
CA PHE A 57 -8.90 -12.07 -3.40
C PHE A 57 -8.96 -11.51 -4.84
N TRP A 58 -10.17 -11.43 -5.41
CA TRP A 58 -10.40 -11.03 -6.80
C TRP A 58 -10.45 -9.51 -7.00
N THR A 59 -10.54 -8.70 -5.94
CA THR A 59 -10.78 -7.25 -6.09
C THR A 59 -9.56 -6.49 -6.60
N SER A 60 -8.39 -6.66 -5.98
CA SER A 60 -7.15 -6.00 -6.45
C SER A 60 -6.36 -6.87 -7.43
N TYR A 61 -6.10 -8.14 -7.09
CA TYR A 61 -5.35 -9.03 -8.00
C TYR A 61 -6.13 -9.32 -9.29
N GLY A 62 -7.44 -9.52 -9.20
CA GLY A 62 -8.27 -9.83 -10.37
C GLY A 62 -8.34 -8.69 -11.37
N THR A 63 -8.35 -7.43 -10.92
CA THR A 63 -8.36 -6.26 -11.81
C THR A 63 -6.97 -5.95 -12.38
N HIS A 64 -5.91 -6.03 -11.54
CA HIS A 64 -4.53 -5.83 -11.97
C HIS A 64 -4.05 -6.89 -12.97
N MET A 65 -4.58 -8.11 -12.88
CA MET A 65 -4.25 -9.22 -13.79
C MET A 65 -5.26 -9.40 -14.94
N ASN A 66 -6.22 -8.49 -15.08
CA ASN A 66 -7.21 -8.59 -16.14
C ASN A 66 -6.62 -8.16 -17.49
N LYS A 67 -6.44 -9.11 -18.41
CA LYS A 67 -5.94 -8.86 -19.77
C LYS A 67 -6.80 -7.88 -20.59
N ASP A 68 -8.09 -7.76 -20.26
CA ASP A 68 -9.00 -6.83 -20.93
C ASP A 68 -8.69 -5.38 -20.51
N ILE A 69 -7.98 -5.18 -19.39
CA ILE A 69 -7.58 -3.89 -18.82
C ILE A 69 -6.07 -3.63 -19.02
N PHE A 70 -5.22 -4.63 -18.78
CA PHE A 70 -3.77 -4.52 -18.87
C PHE A 70 -3.20 -5.57 -19.83
N ASP A 71 -2.56 -5.12 -20.91
CA ASP A 71 -2.00 -6.02 -21.94
C ASP A 71 -0.77 -6.76 -21.38
N ASN A 72 -0.64 -8.08 -21.56
CA ASN A 72 0.43 -8.90 -20.93
C ASN A 72 0.58 -8.64 -19.41
N PRO A 73 -0.46 -8.85 -18.59
CA PRO A 73 -0.48 -8.40 -17.19
C PRO A 73 0.55 -9.08 -16.28
N THR A 74 1.09 -10.23 -16.71
CA THR A 74 2.13 -10.97 -15.99
C THR A 74 3.54 -10.44 -16.23
N GLU A 75 3.72 -9.57 -17.22
CA GLU A 75 5.01 -8.96 -17.53
C GLU A 75 5.19 -7.65 -16.76
N PHE A 76 6.36 -7.50 -16.13
CA PHE A 76 6.76 -6.25 -15.49
C PHE A 76 7.17 -5.24 -16.57
N ASP A 77 6.21 -4.38 -16.94
CA ASP A 77 6.41 -3.27 -17.87
C ASP A 77 6.11 -1.94 -17.17
N PRO A 78 7.14 -1.16 -16.77
CA PRO A 78 6.97 0.16 -16.17
C PRO A 78 6.29 1.17 -17.11
N THR A 79 6.49 1.04 -18.42
CA THR A 79 6.00 2.00 -19.44
C THR A 79 4.50 1.88 -19.71
N ARG A 80 3.88 0.82 -19.20
CA ARG A 80 2.43 0.57 -19.24
C ARG A 80 1.59 1.76 -18.78
N PHE A 81 2.07 2.54 -17.81
CA PHE A 81 1.35 3.69 -17.27
C PHE A 81 1.64 5.00 -18.01
N GLU A 82 2.62 4.99 -18.92
CA GLU A 82 3.03 6.16 -19.73
C GLU A 82 2.34 6.14 -21.10
N ASN A 83 2.23 4.96 -21.72
CA ASN A 83 1.69 4.78 -23.07
C ASN A 83 0.37 4.01 -23.05
N LEU A 84 -0.64 4.57 -22.39
CA LEU A 84 -1.94 3.93 -22.27
C LEU A 84 -2.62 3.79 -23.64
N SER A 85 -2.71 2.55 -24.14
CA SER A 85 -3.47 2.20 -25.35
C SER A 85 -4.98 2.44 -25.17
N LYS A 86 -5.45 2.35 -23.92
CA LYS A 86 -6.83 2.56 -23.49
C LYS A 86 -6.86 3.20 -22.09
N PRO A 87 -7.86 4.04 -21.78
CA PRO A 87 -8.01 4.61 -20.44
C PRO A 87 -8.27 3.49 -19.42
N ILE A 88 -7.55 3.51 -18.30
CA ILE A 88 -7.76 2.57 -17.20
C ILE A 88 -9.12 2.90 -16.55
N PRO A 89 -10.06 1.94 -16.46
CA PRO A 89 -11.35 2.18 -15.82
C PRO A 89 -11.18 2.61 -14.35
N PRO A 90 -12.10 3.43 -13.80
CA PRO A 90 -12.10 3.74 -12.39
C PRO A 90 -12.06 2.46 -11.53
N TYR A 91 -11.27 2.48 -10.45
CA TYR A 91 -11.08 1.35 -9.54
C TYR A 91 -10.43 0.10 -10.15
N ALA A 92 -9.90 0.16 -11.38
CA ALA A 92 -9.19 -0.97 -11.98
C ALA A 92 -7.71 -1.06 -11.55
N TYR A 93 -7.13 0.01 -11.02
CA TYR A 93 -5.78 0.02 -10.44
C TYR A 93 -5.77 0.67 -9.06
N ILE A 94 -6.03 -0.13 -8.02
CA ILE A 94 -6.12 0.31 -6.61
C ILE A 94 -5.13 -0.44 -5.70
N PRO A 95 -3.80 -0.29 -5.90
CA PRO A 95 -2.79 -1.00 -5.10
C PRO A 95 -2.86 -0.69 -3.60
N PHE A 96 -3.47 0.44 -3.24
CA PHE A 96 -3.65 0.89 -1.85
C PHE A 96 -5.14 1.07 -1.48
N GLY A 97 -6.03 0.36 -2.17
CA GLY A 97 -7.48 0.48 -2.00
C GLY A 97 -8.06 1.74 -2.65
N GLY A 98 -9.31 2.09 -2.30
CA GLY A 98 -10.01 3.25 -2.85
C GLY A 98 -11.24 3.64 -2.02
N GLY A 99 -11.77 4.84 -2.25
CA GLY A 99 -12.93 5.37 -1.52
C GLY A 99 -12.60 5.79 -0.07
N LEU A 100 -13.59 5.74 0.82
CA LEU A 100 -13.44 6.16 2.24
C LEU A 100 -12.38 5.39 3.03
N HIS A 101 -11.98 4.22 2.55
CA HIS A 101 -11.01 3.34 3.20
C HIS A 101 -9.73 3.16 2.36
N SER A 102 -9.37 4.15 1.52
CA SER A 102 -8.06 4.17 0.88
C SER A 102 -6.94 4.27 1.92
N CYS A 103 -5.80 3.65 1.65
CA CYS A 103 -4.65 3.68 2.56
C CYS A 103 -4.20 5.12 2.84
N ILE A 104 -4.20 5.50 4.12
CA ILE A 104 -3.69 6.80 4.57
C ILE A 104 -2.18 6.95 4.33
N GLY A 105 -1.45 5.84 4.24
CA GLY A 105 0.00 5.79 4.03
C GLY A 105 0.45 5.83 2.57
N ASN A 106 -0.46 5.89 1.59
CA ASN A 106 -0.11 5.77 0.16
C ASN A 106 1.02 6.71 -0.28
N GLU A 107 0.91 7.99 0.06
CA GLU A 107 1.91 8.99 -0.33
C GLU A 107 3.23 8.81 0.41
N PHE A 108 3.17 8.40 1.68
CA PHE A 108 4.36 8.10 2.46
C PHE A 108 5.11 6.91 1.86
N THR A 109 4.42 5.80 1.56
CA THR A 109 4.99 4.62 0.92
C THR A 109 5.61 4.95 -0.44
N ARG A 110 5.00 5.86 -1.22
CA ARG A 110 5.55 6.29 -2.50
C ARG A 110 6.89 7.01 -2.34
N VAL A 111 6.99 7.94 -1.39
CA VAL A 111 8.23 8.67 -1.10
C VAL A 111 9.31 7.73 -0.55
N GLU A 112 8.95 6.86 0.38
CA GLU A 112 9.86 5.87 0.97
C GLU A 112 10.42 4.93 -0.11
N THR A 113 9.56 4.41 -0.98
CA THR A 113 9.94 3.52 -2.09
C THR A 113 10.88 4.21 -3.06
N LEU A 114 10.54 5.43 -3.52
CA LEU A 114 11.39 6.19 -4.44
C LEU A 114 12.75 6.54 -3.82
N THR A 115 12.78 6.94 -2.55
CA THR A 115 14.02 7.26 -1.84
C THR A 115 14.89 6.02 -1.65
N THR A 116 14.28 4.89 -1.31
CA THR A 116 14.97 3.61 -1.16
C THR A 116 15.56 3.14 -2.48
N ILE A 117 14.78 3.16 -3.56
CA ILE A 117 15.26 2.82 -4.91
C ILE A 117 16.40 3.74 -5.32
N HIS A 118 16.25 5.06 -5.14
CA HIS A 118 17.31 6.02 -5.44
C HIS A 118 18.61 5.68 -4.71
N ARG A 119 18.54 5.45 -3.38
CA ARG A 119 19.72 5.07 -2.59
C ARG A 119 20.33 3.76 -3.04
N LEU A 120 19.52 2.73 -3.32
CA LEU A 120 20.01 1.46 -3.83
C LEU A 120 20.77 1.69 -5.14
N VAL A 121 20.16 2.33 -6.13
CA VAL A 121 20.82 2.57 -7.42
C VAL A 121 22.09 3.39 -7.27
N THR A 122 22.07 4.52 -6.55
CA THR A 122 23.24 5.41 -6.42
C THR A 122 24.38 4.78 -5.63
N MET A 123 24.09 3.98 -4.59
CA MET A 123 25.14 3.33 -3.81
C MET A 123 25.78 2.19 -4.61
N TYR A 124 24.99 1.35 -5.28
CA TYR A 124 25.54 0.23 -6.05
C TYR A 124 26.28 0.70 -7.30
N GLU A 125 25.82 1.77 -7.98
CA GLU A 125 26.56 2.37 -9.08
C GLU A 125 27.89 2.98 -8.59
N SER A 126 27.88 3.70 -7.46
CA SER A 126 29.11 4.22 -6.85
C SER A 126 30.08 3.13 -6.39
N MET A 127 29.57 1.97 -5.96
CA MET A 127 30.40 0.82 -5.58
C MET A 127 31.05 0.15 -6.79
N VAL A 128 30.35 0.08 -7.92
CA VAL A 128 30.92 -0.42 -9.19
C VAL A 128 31.93 0.58 -9.77
N THR A 129 31.69 1.89 -9.66
CA THR A 129 32.64 2.91 -10.15
C THR A 129 33.90 3.03 -9.28
N VAL A 130 33.82 2.75 -7.96
CA VAL A 130 35.00 2.75 -7.06
C VAL A 130 35.77 1.42 -7.11
N ALA A 131 35.13 0.34 -7.56
CA ALA A 131 35.75 -0.98 -7.71
C ALA A 131 36.40 -1.23 -9.08
N LEU A 132 36.37 -0.25 -9.99
CA LEU A 132 37.07 -0.22 -11.28
C LEU A 132 38.15 0.87 -11.30
#